data_AF-W2SM92-F1
#
_entry.id   AF-W2SM92-F1
#
_cell.length_a   1.000
_cell.length_b   1.000
_cell.length_c   1.000
_cell.angle_alpha   90.00
_cell.angle_beta   90.00
_cell.angle_gamma   90.00
#
_symmetry.space_group_name_H-M   'P 1'
#
loop_
_entity.id
_entity.type
_entity.pdbx_description
1 polymer ?
#
loop_
_entity_poly.entity_id
_entity_poly.type
_entity_poly.pdbx_seq_one_letter_code
_entity_poly.pdbx_strand_id
1 'polypeptide(L)'
;MWLIYVIFVSVFPSVLVCPSMCLCSDDGRADCSNRGLTEVPTDFPPSITVLDLRGNALEVLGRSSFAGLEESIIHIDLSRNNLRSIDSNAFRNLKRLRTLNLRRNHLRSIPKALDELQLIKLDL
;
A
#
# COMPACT_ATOMS: atom_id res chain seq x y z
N MET A 1 -3.36 -17.90 -51.09
CA MET A 1 -2.99 -16.58 -50.58
C MET A 1 -3.53 -16.49 -49.16
N TRP A 2 -2.70 -16.91 -48.20
CA TRP A 2 -3.08 -17.08 -46.80
C TRP A 2 -3.15 -15.71 -46.12
N LEU A 3 -4.33 -15.28 -45.66
CA LEU A 3 -4.42 -14.13 -44.76
C LEU A 3 -4.39 -14.67 -43.33
N ILE A 4 -3.24 -14.40 -42.70
CA ILE A 4 -2.86 -14.83 -41.36
C ILE A 4 -3.72 -14.11 -40.32
N TYR A 5 -4.16 -14.91 -39.35
CA TYR A 5 -4.65 -14.59 -38.02
C TYR A 5 -4.07 -13.28 -37.44
N VAL A 6 -4.93 -12.30 -37.17
CA VAL A 6 -4.69 -11.35 -36.07
C VAL A 6 -5.99 -11.22 -35.30
N ILE A 7 -6.24 -12.16 -34.40
CA ILE A 7 -7.08 -11.86 -33.24
C ILE A 7 -6.31 -10.75 -32.52
N PHE A 8 -6.81 -9.53 -32.60
CA PHE A 8 -6.43 -8.48 -31.66
C PHE A 8 -6.89 -8.99 -30.29
N VAL A 9 -6.05 -9.79 -29.62
CA VAL A 9 -6.10 -9.87 -28.18
C VAL A 9 -5.64 -8.49 -27.77
N SER A 10 -6.60 -7.58 -27.64
CA SER A 10 -6.38 -6.33 -26.92
C SER A 10 -6.01 -6.76 -25.51
N VAL A 11 -4.71 -6.97 -25.29
CA VAL A 11 -4.11 -6.79 -23.99
C VAL A 11 -4.28 -5.30 -23.74
N PHE A 12 -5.48 -4.91 -23.33
CA PHE A 12 -5.62 -3.72 -22.53
C PHE A 12 -4.77 -4.04 -21.31
N PRO A 13 -3.61 -3.40 -21.10
CA PRO A 13 -3.02 -3.48 -19.78
C PRO A 13 -4.14 -3.02 -18.86
N SER A 14 -4.53 -3.86 -17.90
CA SER A 14 -5.52 -3.50 -16.90
C SER A 14 -5.12 -2.11 -16.43
N VAL A 15 -5.87 -1.08 -16.86
CA VAL A 15 -5.57 0.28 -16.46
C VAL A 15 -5.77 0.22 -14.97
N LEU A 16 -4.68 0.18 -14.19
CA LEU A 16 -4.82 0.11 -12.74
C LEU A 16 -5.55 1.39 -12.34
N VAL A 17 -6.81 1.22 -11.97
CA VAL A 17 -7.71 2.30 -11.61
C VAL A 17 -7.52 2.51 -10.12
N CYS A 18 -7.42 3.78 -9.72
CA CYS A 18 -7.42 4.12 -8.30
C CYS A 18 -8.58 3.38 -7.59
N PRO A 19 -8.35 2.77 -6.42
CA PRO A 19 -9.42 2.11 -5.69
C PRO A 19 -10.59 3.07 -5.47
N SER A 20 -11.84 2.61 -5.61
CA SER A 20 -13.03 3.48 -5.56
C SER A 20 -13.20 4.22 -4.24
N MET A 21 -12.64 3.65 -3.16
CA MET A 21 -12.57 4.27 -1.84
C MET A 21 -11.33 5.14 -1.64
N CYS A 22 -10.58 5.47 -2.66
CA CYS A 22 -9.37 6.29 -2.56
C CYS A 22 -9.42 7.43 -3.59
N LEU A 23 -8.66 8.48 -3.31
CA LEU A 23 -8.40 9.56 -4.25
C LEU A 23 -6.93 9.51 -4.63
N CYS A 24 -6.65 9.21 -5.90
CA CYS A 24 -5.29 9.18 -6.42
C CYS A 24 -5.03 10.44 -7.23
N SER A 25 -3.83 10.97 -7.09
CA SER A 25 -3.36 12.16 -7.77
C SER A 25 -2.20 11.82 -8.70
N ASP A 26 -2.03 12.61 -9.77
CA ASP A 26 -0.97 12.42 -10.76
C ASP A 26 0.45 12.57 -10.20
N ASP A 27 0.59 13.22 -9.02
CA ASP A 27 1.84 13.35 -8.29
C ASP A 27 2.22 12.08 -7.48
N GLY A 28 1.46 10.98 -7.64
CA GLY A 28 1.75 9.70 -7.01
C GLY A 28 1.25 9.60 -5.57
N ARG A 29 0.27 10.41 -5.16
CA ARG A 29 -0.37 10.34 -3.84
C ARG A 29 -1.70 9.61 -3.92
N ALA A 30 -1.95 8.70 -2.98
CA ALA A 30 -3.24 8.05 -2.78
C ALA A 30 -3.77 8.37 -1.37
N ASP A 31 -4.91 9.08 -1.30
CA ASP A 31 -5.64 9.37 -0.06
C ASP A 31 -6.82 8.41 0.10
N CYS A 32 -6.68 7.49 1.06
CA CYS A 32 -7.67 6.53 1.50
C CYS A 32 -8.07 6.75 2.97
N SER A 33 -7.78 7.93 3.52
CA SER A 33 -7.99 8.26 4.94
C SER A 33 -9.47 8.38 5.34
N ASN A 34 -9.80 8.10 6.60
CA ASN A 34 -11.11 8.35 7.22
C ASN A 34 -12.32 7.71 6.50
N ARG A 35 -12.17 6.48 6.00
CA ARG A 35 -13.19 5.78 5.21
C ARG A 35 -13.69 4.47 5.84
N GLY A 36 -13.31 4.20 7.09
CA GLY A 36 -13.73 3.00 7.82
C GLY A 36 -13.13 1.71 7.24
N LEU A 37 -11.99 1.80 6.56
CA LEU A 37 -11.34 0.64 5.94
C LEU A 37 -10.87 -0.36 7.00
N THR A 38 -11.21 -1.63 6.81
CA THR A 38 -10.75 -2.74 7.67
C THR A 38 -9.56 -3.47 7.07
N GLU A 39 -9.26 -3.22 5.79
CA GLU A 39 -8.11 -3.73 5.05
C GLU A 39 -7.53 -2.66 4.12
N VAL A 40 -6.28 -2.86 3.69
CA VAL A 40 -5.66 -1.98 2.69
C VAL A 40 -6.26 -2.30 1.32
N PRO A 41 -6.81 -1.31 0.58
CA PRO A 41 -7.38 -1.55 -0.75
C PRO A 41 -6.34 -2.13 -1.73
N THR A 42 -6.81 -2.87 -2.74
CA THR A 42 -5.97 -3.42 -3.82
C THR A 42 -6.00 -2.54 -5.05
N ASP A 43 -5.18 -2.85 -6.05
CA ASP A 43 -5.26 -2.25 -7.40
C ASP A 43 -4.82 -0.78 -7.49
N PHE A 44 -3.95 -0.34 -6.59
CA PHE A 44 -3.30 0.97 -6.71
C PHE A 44 -2.43 1.10 -7.97
N PRO A 45 -2.48 2.23 -8.69
CA PRO A 45 -1.54 2.51 -9.77
C PRO A 45 -0.09 2.30 -9.32
N PRO A 46 0.78 1.71 -10.16
CA PRO A 46 2.17 1.44 -9.77
C PRO A 46 2.99 2.71 -9.55
N SER A 47 2.48 3.88 -9.95
CA SER A 47 3.10 5.19 -9.71
C SER A 47 2.90 5.74 -8.29
N ILE A 48 2.09 5.09 -7.43
CA ILE A 48 1.84 5.59 -6.08
C ILE A 48 3.10 5.50 -5.21
N THR A 49 3.56 6.66 -4.74
CA THR A 49 4.72 6.80 -3.85
C THR A 49 4.33 7.16 -2.42
N VAL A 50 3.14 7.75 -2.22
CA VAL A 50 2.61 8.14 -0.92
C VAL A 50 1.22 7.54 -0.74
N LEU A 51 1.05 6.74 0.31
CA LEU A 51 -0.22 6.13 0.68
C LEU A 51 -0.67 6.61 2.05
N ASP A 52 -1.84 7.23 2.09
CA ASP A 52 -2.47 7.72 3.31
C ASP A 52 -3.69 6.87 3.68
N LEU A 53 -3.55 6.09 4.75
CA LEU A 53 -4.57 5.20 5.32
C LEU A 53 -4.98 5.65 6.73
N ARG A 54 -4.72 6.90 7.10
CA ARG A 54 -4.97 7.38 8.47
C ARG A 54 -6.46 7.39 8.83
N GLY A 55 -6.78 7.15 10.10
CA GLY A 55 -8.15 7.26 10.60
C GLY A 55 -9.09 6.17 10.08
N ASN A 56 -8.55 4.97 9.81
CA ASN A 56 -9.33 3.81 9.40
C ASN A 56 -9.46 2.79 10.57
N ALA A 57 -9.99 1.61 10.28
CA ALA A 57 -10.24 0.54 11.25
C ALA A 57 -9.35 -0.69 11.01
N LEU A 58 -8.15 -0.49 10.46
CA LEU A 58 -7.21 -1.58 10.19
C LEU A 58 -6.76 -2.22 11.51
N GLU A 59 -6.90 -3.54 11.65
CA GLU A 59 -6.48 -4.27 12.86
C GLU A 59 -5.21 -5.10 12.67
N VAL A 60 -5.01 -5.63 11.46
CA VAL A 60 -3.90 -6.52 11.12
C VAL A 60 -3.34 -6.14 9.75
N LEU A 61 -2.02 -6.10 9.62
CA LEU A 61 -1.34 -6.06 8.33
C LEU A 61 -0.73 -7.43 8.03
N GLY A 62 -1.15 -8.02 6.91
CA GLY A 62 -0.64 -9.28 6.41
C GLY A 62 0.54 -9.08 5.46
N ARG A 63 1.16 -10.20 5.06
CA ARG A 63 2.29 -10.22 4.11
C ARG A 63 1.97 -9.55 2.76
N SER A 64 0.73 -9.58 2.32
CA SER A 64 0.27 -9.06 1.02
C SER A 64 -0.50 -7.75 1.11
N SER A 65 -0.54 -7.09 2.28
CA SER A 65 -1.32 -5.86 2.47
C SER A 65 -0.90 -4.71 1.56
N PHE A 66 0.31 -4.73 1.00
CA PHE A 66 0.82 -3.69 0.09
C PHE A 66 1.24 -4.28 -1.27
N ALA A 67 0.61 -5.38 -1.69
CA ALA A 67 0.90 -6.00 -2.98
C ALA A 67 0.62 -5.01 -4.13
N GLY A 68 1.54 -4.94 -5.10
CA GLY A 68 1.48 -4.02 -6.23
C GLY A 68 2.18 -2.66 -6.01
N LEU A 69 2.60 -2.36 -4.78
CA LEU A 69 3.28 -1.10 -4.42
C LEU A 69 4.78 -1.27 -4.14
N GLU A 70 5.33 -2.48 -4.34
CA GLU A 70 6.70 -2.84 -3.94
C GLU A 70 7.78 -1.96 -4.58
N GLU A 71 7.56 -1.55 -5.83
CA GLU A 71 8.55 -0.85 -6.66
C GLU A 71 8.54 0.67 -6.51
N SER A 72 7.51 1.25 -5.88
CA SER A 72 7.27 2.70 -5.91
C SER A 72 7.02 3.33 -4.55
N ILE A 73 6.48 2.61 -3.57
CA ILE A 73 6.06 3.23 -2.30
C ILE A 73 7.24 3.74 -1.48
N ILE A 74 7.15 4.99 -1.03
CA ILE A 74 8.18 5.67 -0.24
C ILE A 74 7.63 6.08 1.13
N HIS A 75 6.36 6.44 1.22
CA HIS A 75 5.73 6.93 2.44
C HIS A 75 4.38 6.25 2.69
N ILE A 76 4.19 5.70 3.89
CA ILE A 76 2.91 5.11 4.32
C ILE A 76 2.50 5.74 5.65
N ASP A 77 1.29 6.31 5.70
CA ASP A 77 0.66 6.75 6.95
C ASP A 77 -0.48 5.81 7.36
N LEU A 78 -0.27 5.06 8.44
CA LEU A 78 -1.22 4.15 9.07
C LEU A 78 -1.68 4.67 10.44
N SER A 79 -1.46 5.94 10.74
CA SER A 79 -1.78 6.49 12.04
C SER A 79 -3.28 6.51 12.32
N ARG A 80 -3.65 6.46 13.59
CA ARG A 80 -5.06 6.43 14.03
C ARG A 80 -5.83 5.26 13.42
N ASN A 81 -5.24 4.07 13.46
CA ASN A 81 -5.90 2.81 13.14
C ASN A 81 -6.00 1.93 14.40
N ASN A 82 -6.49 0.71 14.24
CA ASN A 82 -6.65 -0.25 15.32
C ASN A 82 -5.57 -1.36 15.29
N LEU A 83 -4.40 -1.11 14.69
CA LEU A 83 -3.41 -2.15 14.43
C LEU A 83 -2.92 -2.77 15.75
N ARG A 84 -3.14 -4.07 15.89
CA ARG A 84 -2.70 -4.90 17.02
C ARG A 84 -1.59 -5.87 16.62
N SER A 85 -1.51 -6.21 15.34
CA SER A 85 -0.53 -7.14 14.79
C SER A 85 -0.08 -6.73 13.39
N ILE A 86 1.20 -6.93 13.10
CA ILE A 86 1.79 -6.72 11.79
C ILE A 86 2.64 -7.96 11.49
N ASP A 87 2.34 -8.64 10.40
CA ASP A 87 3.12 -9.79 9.93
C ASP A 87 4.59 -9.40 9.74
N SER A 88 5.52 -10.27 10.13
CA SER A 88 6.96 -10.00 10.03
C SER A 88 7.44 -9.72 8.60
N ASN A 89 6.66 -10.12 7.59
CA ASN A 89 6.97 -9.89 6.18
C ASN A 89 6.09 -8.83 5.51
N ALA A 90 5.22 -8.14 6.26
CA ALA A 90 4.28 -7.16 5.70
C ALA A 90 4.95 -6.05 4.86
N PHE A 91 6.19 -5.68 5.20
CA PHE A 91 6.95 -4.64 4.51
C PHE A 91 8.19 -5.16 3.77
N ARG A 92 8.43 -6.48 3.76
CA ARG A 92 9.70 -7.09 3.33
C ARG A 92 10.14 -6.67 1.91
N ASN A 93 9.17 -6.49 1.01
CA ASN A 93 9.43 -6.15 -0.39
C ASN A 93 9.40 -4.64 -0.67
N LEU A 94 9.06 -3.79 0.31
CA LEU A 94 8.94 -2.34 0.11
C LEU A 94 10.31 -1.66 0.20
N LYS A 95 11.20 -1.96 -0.76
CA LYS A 95 12.63 -1.57 -0.72
C LYS A 95 12.84 -0.05 -0.75
N ARG A 96 11.86 0.70 -1.24
CA ARG A 96 11.89 2.17 -1.34
C ARG A 96 11.22 2.87 -0.17
N LEU A 97 10.60 2.14 0.76
CA LEU A 97 9.95 2.74 1.92
C LEU A 97 10.99 3.50 2.76
N ARG A 98 10.71 4.76 3.06
CA ARG A 98 11.56 5.64 3.87
C ARG A 98 10.83 6.24 5.06
N THR A 99 9.51 6.36 4.99
CA THR A 99 8.70 6.88 6.09
C THR A 99 7.52 5.98 6.37
N LEU A 100 7.38 5.62 7.65
CA LEU A 100 6.25 4.85 8.14
C LEU A 100 5.71 5.53 9.41
N ASN A 101 4.42 5.85 9.40
CA ASN A 101 3.72 6.39 10.56
C ASN A 101 2.72 5.37 11.11
N LEU A 102 2.99 4.86 12.31
CA LEU A 102 2.17 3.91 13.06
C LEU A 102 1.54 4.55 14.31
N ARG A 103 1.62 5.87 14.49
CA ARG A 103 1.11 6.55 15.69
C ARG A 103 -0.34 6.27 15.96
N ARG A 104 -0.69 6.21 17.25
CA ARG A 104 -2.08 6.02 17.70
C ARG A 104 -2.68 4.73 17.13
N ASN A 105 -1.93 3.64 17.26
CA ASN A 105 -2.39 2.25 17.06
C ASN A 105 -2.34 1.50 18.40
N HIS A 106 -2.60 0.19 18.38
CA HIS A 106 -2.67 -0.68 19.56
C HIS A 106 -1.55 -1.73 19.58
N LEU A 107 -0.40 -1.41 18.97
CA LEU A 107 0.77 -2.28 18.94
C LEU A 107 1.40 -2.34 20.33
N ARG A 108 1.62 -3.55 20.84
CA ARG A 108 2.21 -3.76 22.17
C ARG A 108 3.73 -3.71 22.17
N SER A 109 4.34 -3.86 21.00
CA SER A 109 5.78 -3.88 20.81
C SER A 109 6.13 -3.36 19.43
N ILE A 110 7.40 -2.99 19.26
CA ILE A 110 7.94 -2.66 17.94
C ILE A 110 7.83 -3.92 17.04
N PRO A 111 7.19 -3.84 15.87
CA PRO A 111 7.06 -4.98 14.97
C PRO A 111 8.40 -5.40 14.38
N LYS A 112 8.69 -6.71 14.38
CA LYS A 112 9.87 -7.29 13.71
C LYS A 112 9.93 -7.00 12.21
N ALA A 113 8.78 -6.70 11.60
CA ALA A 113 8.68 -6.31 10.20
C ALA A 113 9.48 -5.04 9.85
N LEU A 114 9.95 -4.30 10.85
CA LEU A 114 10.74 -3.08 10.67
C LEU A 114 12.26 -3.34 10.62
N ASP A 115 12.73 -4.52 11.06
CA ASP A 115 14.16 -4.81 11.23
C ASP A 115 14.96 -4.73 9.91
N GLU A 116 14.32 -5.06 8.79
CA GLU A 116 14.94 -5.06 7.45
C GLU A 116 14.77 -3.71 6.71
N LEU A 117 14.03 -2.75 7.28
CA LEU A 117 13.72 -1.49 6.62
C LEU A 117 14.78 -0.42 6.91
N GLN A 118 15.24 0.25 5.86
CA GLN A 118 16.11 1.43 5.97
C GLN A 118 15.28 2.71 6.07
N LEU A 119 14.44 2.80 7.11
CA LEU A 119 13.60 3.97 7.34
C LEU A 119 14.45 5.18 7.73
N ILE A 120 14.14 6.33 7.13
CA ILE A 120 14.68 7.64 7.55
C ILE A 120 13.83 8.18 8.69
N LYS A 121 12.54 7.81 8.73
CA LYS A 121 11.60 8.27 9.74
C LYS A 121 10.58 7.18 10.10
N LEU A 122 10.46 6.91 11.39
CA LEU A 122 9.47 6.03 11.99
C LEU A 122 8.77 6.77 13.14
N ASP A 123 7.46 6.88 13.06
CA ASP A 123 6.62 7.43 14.13
C ASP A 123 5.78 6.29 14.73
N LEU A 124 5.95 6.01 16.04
CA LEU A 124 5.18 4.99 16.80
C LEU A 124 4.19 5.64 17.77
#